data_AF-A0A413V1W1-F1
#
_entry.id   AF-A0A413V1W1-F1
#
_cell.length_a   1.000
_cell.length_b   1.000
_cell.length_c   1.000
_cell.angle_alpha   90.00
_cell.angle_beta   90.00
_cell.angle_gamma   90.00
#
_symmetry.space_group_name_H-M   'P 1'
#
loop_
_entity.id
_entity.type
_entity.pdbx_description
1 polymer ?
#
loop_
_entity_poly.entity_id
_entity_poly.type
_entity_poly.pdbx_seq_one_letter_code
_entity_poly.pdbx_strand_id
1 'polypeptide(L)' 'MKKEFGKWLMDIAKYITTAVILTSIFGEVEQKWIIYFGGILAVAFTLGWGLYLVRDKKKGE' A
#
# COMPACT_ATOMS: atom_id res chain seq x y z
N MET A 1 17.54 -4.43 7.75
CA MET A 1 17.43 -4.01 6.33
C MET A 1 16.19 -4.54 5.59
N LYS A 2 16.11 -5.78 5.08
CA LYS A 2 14.96 -6.23 4.24
C LYS A 2 13.59 -6.19 4.94
N LYS A 3 13.54 -6.62 6.20
CA LYS A 3 12.30 -6.57 7.01
C LYS A 3 11.89 -5.14 7.38
N GLU A 4 12.84 -4.25 7.66
CA GLU A 4 12.56 -2.84 7.93
C GLU A 4 12.04 -2.13 6.69
N PHE A 5 12.64 -2.40 5.54
CA PHE A 5 12.12 -1.90 4.26
C PHE A 5 10.72 -2.44 3.96
N GLY A 6 10.47 -3.71 4.25
CA GLY A 6 9.12 -4.28 4.12
C GLY A 6 8.10 -3.63 5.06
N LYS A 7 8.45 -3.36 6.32
CA LYS A 7 7.60 -2.60 7.26
C LYS A 7 7.34 -1.17 6.77
N TRP A 8 8.38 -0.51 6.26
CA TRP A 8 8.25 0.84 5.68
C TRP A 8 7.28 0.86 4.49
N LEU A 9 7.32 -0.15 3.61
CA LEU A 9 6.35 -0.28 2.52
C LEU A 9 4.92 -0.52 3.00
N MET A 10 4.74 -1.27 4.09
CA MET A 10 3.43 -1.42 4.72
C MET A 10 2.90 -0.10 5.29
N ASP A 11 3.78 0.76 5.82
CA ASP A 11 3.38 2.09 6.32
C ASP A 11 3.02 3.03 5.17
N ILE A 12 3.74 2.98 4.04
CA ILE A 12 3.37 3.70 2.82
C ILE A 12 1.98 3.30 2.35
N ALA A 13 1.68 2.01 2.33
CA ALA A 13 0.37 1.54 1.87
C ALA A 13 -0.77 2.08 2.73
N LYS A 14 -0.57 2.18 4.06
CA LYS A 14 -1.55 2.82 4.96
C LYS A 14 -1.74 4.29 4.60
N TYR A 15 -0.67 5.03 4.37
CA TYR A 15 -0.76 6.45 4.00
C TYR A 15 -1.46 6.67 2.66
N ILE A 16 -1.17 5.83 1.65
CA ILE A 16 -1.89 5.87 0.37
C ILE A 16 -3.37 5.57 0.59
N THR A 17 -3.70 4.56 1.39
CA THR A 17 -5.10 4.24 1.73
C THR A 17 -5.81 5.42 2.39
N THR A 18 -5.16 6.07 3.36
CA THR A 18 -5.70 7.26 4.01
C THR A 18 -5.92 8.40 3.02
N ALA A 19 -4.96 8.66 2.13
CA ALA A 19 -5.09 9.68 1.10
C ALA A 19 -6.27 9.39 0.16
N VAL A 20 -6.42 8.14 -0.30
CA VAL A 20 -7.53 7.72 -1.17
C VAL A 20 -8.87 7.91 -0.45
N ILE A 21 -8.98 7.54 0.83
CA ILE A 21 -10.20 7.72 1.62
C ILE A 21 -10.52 9.20 1.80
N LEU A 22 -9.53 10.01 2.19
CA LEU A 22 -9.73 11.46 2.35
C LEU A 22 -10.17 12.10 1.04
N THR A 23 -9.54 11.76 -0.08
CA THR A 23 -9.95 12.25 -1.40
C THR A 23 -11.31 11.70 -1.82
N SER A 24 -11.72 10.52 -1.36
CA SER A 24 -13.06 9.98 -1.63
C SER A 24 -14.17 10.78 -0.92
N ILE A 25 -13.89 11.25 0.30
CA ILE A 25 -14.85 11.97 1.15
C ILE A 25 -14.86 13.48 0.83
N PHE A 26 -13.69 14.07 0.67
CA PHE A 26 -13.50 15.52 0.55
C PHE A 26 -13.08 15.98 -0.86
N GLY A 27 -12.72 15.06 -1.75
CA GLY A 27 -12.23 15.39 -3.09
C GLY A 27 -13.34 15.49 -4.13
N GLU A 28 -13.64 16.71 -4.56
CA GLU A 28 -14.31 16.97 -5.83
C GLU A 28 -13.29 16.85 -6.98
N VAL A 29 -12.87 15.61 -7.25
CA VAL A 29 -12.00 15.31 -8.39
C VAL A 29 -12.85 14.77 -9.54
N GLU A 30 -12.72 15.34 -10.74
CA GLU A 30 -13.50 14.90 -11.91
C GLU A 30 -13.25 13.43 -12.27
N GLN A 31 -12.01 12.95 -12.10
CA GLN A 31 -11.59 11.59 -12.47
C GLN A 31 -11.40 10.67 -11.26
N LYS A 32 -12.41 10.56 -10.38
CA LYS A 32 -12.36 9.72 -9.17
C LYS A 32 -11.95 8.27 -9.42
N TRP A 33 -12.33 7.71 -10.57
CA TRP A 33 -11.98 6.34 -10.95
C TRP A 33 -10.47 6.11 -11.02
N ILE A 34 -9.70 7.10 -11.52
CA ILE A 34 -8.24 6.99 -11.62
C ILE A 34 -7.62 6.91 -10.23
N ILE A 35 -8.15 7.67 -9.27
CA ILE A 35 -7.67 7.66 -7.88
C ILE A 35 -7.98 6.32 -7.23
N TYR A 36 -9.17 5.75 -7.45
CA TYR A 36 -9.52 4.45 -6.90
C TYR A 36 -8.69 3.33 -7.52
N PHE A 37 -8.60 3.28 -8.85
CA PHE A 37 -7.86 2.23 -9.54
C PHE A 37 -6.35 2.33 -9.29
N GLY A 38 -5.78 3.53 -9.42
CA GLY A 38 -4.37 3.79 -9.12
C GLY A 38 -4.04 3.57 -7.64
N GLY A 39 -4.92 3.99 -6.74
CA GLY A 39 -4.80 3.77 -5.30
C GLY A 39 -4.80 2.29 -4.93
N ILE A 40 -5.77 1.52 -5.45
CA ILE A 40 -5.85 0.07 -5.23
C ILE A 40 -4.60 -0.64 -5.76
N LEU A 41 -4.13 -0.31 -6.97
CA LEU A 41 -2.92 -0.89 -7.54
C LEU A 41 -1.67 -0.56 -6.70
N ALA A 42 -1.52 0.71 -6.29
CA ALA A 42 -0.38 1.15 -5.48
C ALA A 42 -0.38 0.48 -4.10
N VAL A 43 -1.55 0.39 -3.45
CA VAL A 43 -1.72 -0.30 -2.16
C VAL A 43 -1.44 -1.80 -2.30
N ALA A 44 -1.99 -2.47 -3.31
CA ALA A 44 -1.75 -3.89 -3.55
C ALA A 44 -0.26 -4.19 -3.80
N PHE A 45 0.41 -3.35 -4.58
CA PHE A 45 1.84 -3.50 -4.85
C PHE A 45 2.69 -3.27 -3.59
N THR A 46 2.47 -2.17 -2.87
CA THR A 46 3.25 -1.81 -1.68
C THR A 46 3.01 -2.75 -0.51
N LEU A 47 1.76 -3.14 -0.23
CA LEU A 47 1.45 -4.17 0.77
C LEU A 47 1.97 -5.54 0.36
N GLY A 48 1.75 -5.95 -0.89
CA GLY A 48 2.19 -7.26 -1.39
C GLY A 48 3.71 -7.41 -1.26
N TRP A 49 4.46 -6.41 -1.71
CA TRP A 49 5.92 -6.39 -1.61
C TRP A 49 6.40 -6.24 -0.16
N GLY A 50 5.74 -5.38 0.62
CA GLY A 50 6.02 -5.19 2.04
C GLY A 50 5.88 -6.48 2.84
N LEU A 51 4.74 -7.18 2.68
CA LEU A 51 4.49 -8.47 3.31
C LEU A 51 5.45 -9.55 2.82
N TYR A 52 5.74 -9.61 1.51
CA TYR A 52 6.71 -10.55 0.95
C TYR A 52 8.11 -10.38 1.57
N LEU A 53 8.55 -9.14 1.78
CA LEU A 53 9.85 -8.81 2.37
C LEU A 53 9.91 -9.02 3.88
N VAL A 54 8.79 -8.81 4.58
CA VAL A 54 8.68 -9.06 6.03
C VAL A 54 8.53 -10.55 6.32
N ARG A 55 7.95 -11.32 5.39
CA ARG A 55 7.75 -12.77 5.53
C ARG A 55 9.11 -13.43 5.78
N ASP A 56 9.32 -13.86 7.00
CA ASP A 56 10.42 -14.76 7.31
C ASP A 56 10.23 -15.99 6.45
N LYS A 57 11.19 -16.27 5.56
CA LYS A 57 11.45 -17.65 5.21
C LYS A 57 11.96 -18.28 6.50
N LYS A 58 11.07 -18.80 7.35
CA LYS A 58 11.41 -20.03 8.06
C LYS A 58 11.83 -20.99 6.96
N LYS A 59 13.15 -21.09 6.76
CA LYS A 59 13.76 -22.28 6.17
C LYS A 59 13.05 -23.42 6.89
N GLY A 60 12.27 -24.19 6.13
CA GLY A 60 11.91 -25.52 6.58
C GLY A 60 13.20 -26.20 7.02
N GLU A 61 13.19 -26.64 8.27
CA GLU A 61 13.63 -28.00 8.59
C GLU A 61 12.98 -28.99 7.60
#